data_AF-A0A966G4A6-F1
#
_entry.id   AF-A0A966G4A6-F1
#
_cell.length_a   1.000
_cell.length_b   1.000
_cell.length_c   1.000
_cell.angle_alpha   90.00
_cell.angle_beta   90.00
_cell.angle_gamma   90.00
#
_symmetry.space_group_name_H-M   'P 1'
#
loop_
_entity.id
_entity.type
_entity.pdbx_description
1 polymer ?
#
loop_
_entity_poly.entity_id
_entity_poly.type
_entity_poly.pdbx_seq_one_letter_code
_entity_poly.pdbx_strand_id
1 'polypeptide(L)' 'MKKKSNNYLWGILIGLVVLIGIAVFSSSAALIDPIEDAELTISDMTWDFGDIPMSEGVATQSISLTNDTDQTITVTG' A
#
# COMPACT_ATOMS: atom_id res chain seq x y z
N MET A 1 52.24 -32.43 22.18
CA MET A 1 51.31 -31.27 22.08
C MET A 1 50.08 -31.71 21.29
N LYS A 2 48.93 -31.91 21.94
CA LYS A 2 47.71 -32.41 21.28
C LYS A 2 46.93 -31.23 20.70
N LYS A 3 46.80 -31.15 19.35
CA LYS A 3 45.92 -30.20 18.65
C LYS A 3 44.46 -30.51 19.04
N LYS A 4 43.89 -29.70 19.94
CA LYS A 4 42.45 -29.71 20.22
C LYS A 4 41.75 -29.16 18.96
N SER A 5 40.94 -30.00 18.32
CA SER A 5 40.29 -29.73 17.03
C SER A 5 39.27 -28.58 17.12
N ASN A 6 39.33 -27.67 16.14
CA ASN A 6 38.50 -26.48 15.94
C ASN A 6 36.99 -26.75 15.69
N ASN A 7 36.49 -27.93 16.05
CA ASN A 7 35.12 -28.36 15.73
C ASN A 7 34.05 -27.51 16.45
N TYR A 8 34.39 -26.92 17.60
CA TYR A 8 33.51 -25.99 18.32
C TYR A 8 33.31 -24.67 17.58
N LEU A 9 34.32 -24.19 16.83
CA LEU A 9 34.25 -22.91 16.12
C LEU A 9 33.29 -22.99 14.93
N TRP A 10 33.25 -24.14 14.24
CA TRP A 10 32.33 -24.38 13.14
C TRP A 10 30.87 -24.48 13.60
N GLY A 11 30.61 -25.10 14.76
CA GLY A 11 29.26 -25.16 15.33
C GLY A 11 28.69 -23.80 15.72
N ILE A 12 29.54 -22.92 16.27
CA ILE A 12 29.17 -21.54 16.62
C ILE A 12 28.85 -20.72 15.35
N LEU A 13 29.65 -20.88 14.29
CA LEU A 13 29.48 -20.14 13.04
C LEU A 13 28.16 -20.47 12.34
N ILE A 14 27.78 -21.75 12.32
CA ILE A 14 26.53 -22.22 11.73
C ILE A 14 25.32 -21.70 12.54
N GLY A 15 25.39 -21.75 13.88
CA GLY A 15 24.34 -21.21 14.74
C GLY A 15 24.10 -19.71 14.53
N LEU A 16 25.16 -18.94 14.33
CA LEU A 16 25.10 -17.49 14.06
C LEU A 16 24.45 -17.17 12.71
N VAL A 17 24.79 -17.93 11.65
CA VAL A 17 24.19 -17.75 10.32
C VAL A 17 22.70 -18.10 10.33
N VAL A 18 22.29 -19.13 11.06
CA VAL A 18 20.88 -19.52 11.20
C VAL A 18 20.09 -18.46 11.97
N LEU A 19 20.63 -17.91 13.05
CA LEU A 19 19.97 -16.84 13.83
C LEU A 19 19.81 -15.55 13.03
N ILE A 20 20.83 -15.14 12.27
CA ILE A 20 20.75 -13.94 11.41
C ILE A 20 19.78 -14.20 10.25
N GLY A 21 19.80 -15.39 9.64
CA GLY A 21 18.89 -15.75 8.55
C GLY A 21 17.41 -15.76 8.96
N ILE A 22 17.10 -16.20 10.18
CA ILE A 22 15.72 -16.21 10.71
C ILE A 22 15.24 -14.78 11.02
N ALA A 23 16.12 -13.90 11.51
CA ALA A 23 15.77 -12.51 11.81
C ALA A 23 15.44 -11.68 10.54
N VAL A 24 16.06 -12.00 9.40
CA VAL A 24 15.86 -11.26 8.13
C VAL A 24 14.55 -11.65 7.43
N PHE A 25 13.98 -12.83 7.72
CA PHE A 25 12.79 -13.31 7.02
C PHE A 25 11.45 -12.88 7.66
N SER A 26 11.48 -12.16 8.79
CA SER A 26 10.27 -11.90 9.59
C SER A 26 9.64 -10.51 9.41
N SER A 27 10.13 -9.66 8.48
CA SER A 27 9.54 -8.33 8.28
C SER A 27 9.16 -8.08 6.82
N SER A 28 8.09 -8.72 6.35
CA SER A 28 7.36 -8.21 5.18
C SER A 28 5.87 -8.53 5.26
N ALA A 29 5.27 -8.38 6.43
CA ALA A 29 3.89 -7.90 6.43
C ALA A 29 4.03 -6.39 6.28
N ALA A 30 3.76 -5.87 5.07
CA ALA A 30 3.52 -4.45 4.92
C ALA A 30 2.39 -4.13 5.91
N LEU A 31 2.69 -3.30 6.90
CA LEU A 31 1.65 -2.70 7.70
C LEU A 31 0.80 -1.93 6.69
N ILE A 32 -0.43 -2.41 6.47
CA ILE A 32 -1.46 -1.59 5.87
C ILE A 32 -1.75 -0.58 6.97
N ASP A 33 -0.92 0.45 7.06
CA ASP A 33 -1.30 1.63 7.81
C ASP A 33 -2.62 2.06 7.17
N PRO A 34 -3.72 2.18 7.93
CA PRO A 34 -4.86 2.91 7.41
C PRO A 34 -4.29 4.24 6.94
N ILE A 35 -4.60 4.63 5.70
CA ILE A 35 -4.23 5.95 5.20
C ILE A 35 -5.10 6.93 5.98
N GLU A 36 -4.71 7.18 7.23
CA GLU A 36 -5.18 8.29 8.03
C GLU A 36 -4.77 9.52 7.21
N ASP A 37 -5.74 10.39 6.94
CA ASP A 37 -5.61 11.57 6.08
C ASP A 37 -5.72 11.36 4.55
N ALA A 38 -6.32 10.26 4.07
CA ALA A 38 -6.76 10.19 2.66
C ALA A 38 -7.95 11.15 2.41
N GLU A 39 -7.72 12.26 1.71
CA GLU A 39 -8.73 13.27 1.37
C GLU A 39 -8.94 13.34 -0.14
N LEU A 40 -10.22 13.33 -0.55
CA LEU A 40 -10.64 13.43 -1.95
C LEU A 40 -11.68 14.55 -2.04
N THR A 41 -11.31 15.66 -2.69
CA THR A 41 -12.25 16.75 -2.93
C THR A 41 -13.09 16.48 -4.17
N ILE A 42 -14.40 16.60 -4.02
CA ILE A 42 -15.38 16.53 -5.12
C ILE A 42 -15.85 17.95 -5.43
N SER A 43 -15.71 18.35 -6.70
CA SER A 43 -16.11 19.68 -7.18
C SER A 43 -17.59 20.02 -6.93
N ASP A 44 -18.48 19.04 -7.12
CA ASP A 44 -19.93 19.20 -6.90
C ASP A 44 -20.49 17.98 -6.17
N MET A 45 -21.25 18.22 -5.09
CA MET A 45 -21.90 17.15 -4.31
C MET A 45 -23.38 16.93 -4.69
N THR A 46 -23.91 17.78 -5.58
CA THR A 46 -25.30 17.73 -6.03
C THR A 46 -25.35 18.02 -7.53
N TRP A 47 -26.14 17.22 -8.26
CA TRP A 47 -26.31 17.38 -9.69
C TRP A 47 -27.78 17.59 -10.03
N ASP A 48 -28.05 18.70 -10.68
CA ASP A 48 -29.33 19.00 -11.31
C ASP A 48 -29.09 19.08 -12.82
N PHE A 49 -29.86 18.29 -13.57
CA PHE A 49 -29.81 18.31 -15.04
C PHE A 49 -30.90 19.21 -15.63
N GLY A 50 -31.80 19.75 -14.79
CA GLY A 50 -32.92 20.58 -15.20
C GLY A 50 -33.84 19.88 -16.20
N ASP A 51 -34.46 20.69 -17.06
CA ASP A 51 -35.29 20.19 -18.17
C ASP A 51 -34.41 19.73 -19.33
N ILE A 52 -34.29 18.42 -19.52
CA ILE A 52 -33.61 17.83 -20.68
C ILE A 52 -34.62 17.69 -21.83
N PRO A 53 -34.43 18.36 -22.98
CA PRO A 53 -35.33 18.24 -24.11
C PRO A 53 -35.32 16.82 -24.66
N MET A 54 -36.50 16.29 -25.00
CA MET A 54 -36.67 14.92 -25.49
C MET A 54 -35.92 14.65 -26.81
N SER A 55 -35.59 15.70 -27.57
CA SER A 55 -34.81 15.62 -28.81
C SER A 55 -33.32 15.38 -28.61
N GLU A 56 -32.78 15.64 -27.41
CA GLU A 56 -31.33 15.55 -27.16
C GLU A 56 -30.85 14.13 -26.86
N GLY A 57 -31.77 13.23 -26.48
CA GLY A 57 -31.51 11.80 -26.30
C GLY A 57 -30.68 11.45 -25.06
N VAL A 58 -29.52 12.09 -24.86
CA VAL A 58 -28.62 11.89 -23.71
C VAL A 58 -28.03 13.23 -23.27
N ALA A 59 -28.18 13.56 -21.98
CA ALA A 59 -27.48 14.66 -21.35
C ALA A 59 -26.32 14.12 -20.49
N THR A 60 -25.15 14.74 -20.60
CA THR A 60 -23.94 14.35 -19.87
C THR A 60 -23.47 15.52 -19.02
N GLN A 61 -23.11 15.26 -17.76
CA GLN A 61 -22.37 16.19 -16.92
C GLN A 61 -21.05 15.55 -16.48
N SER A 62 -20.03 16.38 -16.30
CA SER A 62 -18.71 15.94 -15.87
C SER A 62 -18.44 16.47 -14.48
N ILE A 63 -17.86 15.61 -13.64
CA ILE A 63 -17.39 15.98 -12.31
C ILE A 63 -15.88 15.84 -12.24
N SER A 64 -15.26 16.72 -11.48
CA SER A 64 -13.84 16.65 -11.18
C SER A 64 -13.62 16.11 -9.77
N LEU A 65 -12.72 15.14 -9.68
CA LEU A 65 -12.24 14.52 -8.45
C LEU A 65 -10.76 14.88 -8.32
N THR A 66 -10.36 15.46 -7.19
CA THR A 66 -8.96 15.83 -6.93
C THR A 66 -8.44 15.05 -5.74
N ASN A 67 -7.39 14.27 -5.96
CA ASN A 67 -6.65 13.67 -4.86
C ASN A 67 -5.74 14.75 -4.26
N ASP A 68 -6.10 15.23 -3.07
CA ASP A 68 -5.38 16.29 -2.38
C ASP A 68 -4.25 15.75 -1.49
N THR A 69 -3.89 14.47 -1.67
CA THR A 69 -2.89 13.77 -0.88
C THR A 69 -1.80 13.17 -1.75
N ASP A 70 -0.64 12.94 -1.15
CA ASP A 70 0.47 12.22 -1.79
C ASP A 70 0.23 10.70 -1.86
N GLN A 71 -0.87 10.23 -1.27
CA GLN A 71 -1.21 8.81 -1.18
C GLN A 71 -2.05 8.38 -2.37
N THR A 72 -1.88 7.15 -2.82
CA THR A 72 -2.68 6.62 -3.94
C THR A 72 -4.09 6.31 -3.47
N ILE A 73 -5.08 6.98 -4.06
CA ILE A 73 -6.52 6.70 -3.85
C ILE A 73 -7.05 5.85 -5.00
N THR A 74 -7.69 4.73 -4.69
CA THR A 74 -8.35 3.87 -5.70
C THR A 74 -9.82 4.26 -5.83
N VAL A 75 -10.24 4.63 -7.04
CA VAL A 75 -11.65 4.91 -7.35
C VAL A 75 -12.26 3.70 -8.07
N THR A 76 -13.39 3.19 -7.57
CA THR A 76 -14.15 2.11 -8.19
C THR A 76 -15.51 2.62 -8.63
N GLY A 77 -15.91 2.30 -9.86
CA GLY A 77 -17.20 2.67 -10.47
C GLY A 77 -18.06 1.46 -10.79
#